data_AF-A0A091IRB8-F1
#
_entry.id   AF-A0A091IRB8-F1
#
_cell.length_a   1.000
_cell.length_b   1.000
_cell.length_c   1.000
_cell.angle_alpha   90.00
_cell.angle_beta   90.00
_cell.angle_gamma   90.00
#
_symmetry.space_group_name_H-M   'P 1'
#
loop_
_entity.id
_entity.type
_entity.pdbx_description
1 polymer ?
#
loop_
_entity_poly.entity_id
_entity_poly.type
_entity_poly.pdbx_seq_one_letter_code
_entity_poly.pdbx_strand_id
1 'polypeptide(L)'
;VFLSRNFRCDCGNSKFKNLQCKLLPEKGKVNSGNKYNDNFYGLYCICKRPYPDPEDEIPDEMIQCIVCEDWFHGRHLGAVPPESGDFHEMVCQACMSHCHFLWAYASQLAVPALTKVNSLEDEGIVLKVEESEEQKKEIKRESGVEHQEVKEEKQMEQFNEPSTSSGSDFLHVHGYCSTFLQKCPVETAKTAPESSFCKLKELQSKQFLKKGTATFWPLNWRSKLCTCEDCLKMYSELEVQFLTDECDTVLAYENKGTSDQEAERRDPLMDTLNSMNRVQQVELICEYNDLKTELTDYLRRFADEGTVVKREDIQHFFEEFQSRKRRRTNRMQYYCS
;
A
#
# COMPACT_ATOMS: atom_id res chain seq x y z
N VAL A 1 -2.74 2.18 0.93
CA VAL A 1 -3.75 1.60 1.87
C VAL A 1 -3.59 2.26 3.23
N PHE A 2 -4.65 2.43 4.03
CA PHE A 2 -4.55 3.05 5.37
C PHE A 2 -4.68 2.01 6.47
N LEU A 3 -3.73 1.99 7.39
CA LEU A 3 -3.78 1.11 8.54
C LEU A 3 -4.49 1.79 9.69
N SER A 4 -5.48 1.10 10.25
CA SER A 4 -6.02 1.41 11.56
C SER A 4 -6.04 0.15 12.41
N ARG A 5 -5.25 0.16 13.49
CA ARG A 5 -5.05 -1.02 14.33
C ARG A 5 -6.26 -1.26 15.20
N ASN A 6 -6.57 -2.54 15.38
CA ASN A 6 -7.67 -3.01 16.23
C ASN A 6 -9.05 -2.42 15.88
N PHE A 7 -9.19 -1.83 14.69
CA PHE A 7 -10.45 -1.29 14.23
C PHE A 7 -11.32 -2.41 13.64
N ARG A 8 -12.58 -2.44 14.06
CA ARG A 8 -13.57 -3.39 13.57
C ARG A 8 -14.70 -2.66 12.88
N CYS A 9 -15.12 -3.19 11.73
CA CYS A 9 -16.24 -2.66 10.97
C CYS A 9 -17.51 -2.55 11.85
N ASP A 10 -18.15 -1.37 11.83
CA ASP A 10 -19.41 -1.11 12.56
C ASP A 10 -20.68 -1.41 11.75
N CYS A 11 -20.58 -1.76 10.46
CA CYS A 11 -21.76 -2.18 9.69
C CYS A 11 -22.46 -3.33 10.41
N GLY A 12 -23.79 -3.29 10.53
CA GLY A 12 -24.58 -4.33 11.21
C GLY A 12 -24.69 -4.17 12.72
N ASN A 13 -23.94 -3.26 13.34
CA ASN A 13 -24.01 -3.04 14.78
C ASN A 13 -24.93 -1.84 15.13
N SER A 14 -25.03 -1.52 16.43
CA SER A 14 -25.94 -0.47 16.90
C SER A 14 -25.61 0.95 16.42
N LYS A 15 -24.39 1.21 15.94
CA LYS A 15 -24.02 2.48 15.29
C LYS A 15 -24.59 2.60 13.87
N PHE A 16 -24.68 1.48 13.15
CA PHE A 16 -25.17 1.44 11.76
C PHE A 16 -26.27 0.40 11.59
N LYS A 17 -27.42 0.64 12.24
CA LYS A 17 -28.55 -0.30 12.31
C LYS A 17 -29.19 -0.62 10.97
N ASN A 18 -29.08 0.29 10.00
CA ASN A 18 -29.70 0.16 8.68
C ASN A 18 -28.81 -0.58 7.68
N LEU A 19 -27.59 -0.96 8.07
CA LEU A 19 -26.64 -1.66 7.21
C LEU A 19 -26.41 -3.07 7.76
N GLN A 20 -26.36 -4.07 6.90
CA GLN A 20 -25.92 -5.42 7.27
C GLN A 20 -24.46 -5.61 6.85
N CYS A 21 -23.66 -6.25 7.70
CA CYS A 21 -22.28 -6.56 7.34
C CYS A 21 -22.23 -7.80 6.47
N LYS A 22 -21.67 -7.66 5.26
CA LYS A 22 -21.46 -8.79 4.33
C LYS A 22 -20.32 -9.73 4.76
N LEU A 23 -19.36 -9.23 5.55
CA LEU A 23 -18.17 -9.97 5.95
C LEU A 23 -18.31 -10.69 7.30
N LEU A 24 -19.07 -10.11 8.23
CA LEU A 24 -19.26 -10.66 9.56
C LEU A 24 -20.71 -10.41 10.02
N PRO A 25 -21.64 -11.35 9.78
CA PRO A 25 -23.06 -11.17 10.10
C PRO A 25 -23.34 -11.04 11.60
N GLU A 26 -22.63 -11.83 12.42
CA GLU A 26 -22.80 -11.85 13.88
C GLU A 26 -21.77 -10.94 14.56
N LYS A 27 -22.26 -9.89 15.22
CA LYS A 27 -21.41 -8.90 15.89
C LYS A 27 -21.96 -8.51 17.25
N GLY A 28 -21.04 -8.07 18.12
CA GLY A 28 -21.43 -7.34 19.33
C GLY A 28 -22.18 -6.05 18.99
N LYS A 29 -23.00 -5.55 19.94
CA LYS A 29 -23.80 -4.33 19.73
C LYS A 29 -22.93 -3.11 19.41
N VAL A 30 -21.74 -3.03 20.00
CA VAL A 30 -20.77 -1.95 19.80
C VAL A 30 -19.37 -2.54 19.76
N ASN A 31 -18.46 -1.90 19.03
CA ASN A 31 -17.03 -2.22 19.05
C ASN A 31 -16.34 -1.32 20.09
N SER A 32 -16.23 -1.77 21.33
CA SER A 32 -15.63 -0.99 22.43
C SER A 32 -14.13 -0.69 22.24
N GLY A 33 -13.44 -1.50 21.43
CA GLY A 33 -12.02 -1.31 21.11
C GLY A 33 -11.76 -0.31 19.99
N ASN A 34 -12.79 0.13 19.25
CA ASN A 34 -12.60 1.11 18.19
C ASN A 34 -12.31 2.49 18.80
N LYS A 35 -11.17 3.07 18.42
CA LYS A 35 -10.82 4.46 18.74
C LYS A 35 -11.18 5.33 17.54
N TYR A 36 -12.06 6.31 17.73
CA TYR A 36 -12.48 7.24 16.68
C TYR A 36 -11.81 8.59 16.94
N ASN A 37 -10.76 8.88 16.19
CA ASN A 37 -10.12 10.19 16.21
C ASN A 37 -10.80 11.17 15.23
N ASP A 38 -10.24 12.37 15.12
CA ASP A 38 -10.79 13.44 14.28
C ASP A 38 -10.86 13.06 12.78
N ASN A 39 -10.04 12.11 12.32
CA ASN A 39 -10.09 11.60 10.94
C ASN A 39 -11.48 11.08 10.56
N PHE A 40 -12.22 10.51 11.53
CA PHE A 40 -13.57 9.98 11.29
C PHE A 40 -14.61 11.09 11.08
N TYR A 41 -14.26 12.32 11.44
CA TYR A 41 -15.05 13.53 11.20
C TYR A 41 -14.51 14.33 10.00
N GLY A 42 -13.54 13.77 9.26
CA GLY A 42 -12.90 14.44 8.14
C GLY A 42 -12.03 15.62 8.57
N LEU A 43 -11.50 15.61 9.80
CA LEU A 43 -10.61 16.63 10.31
C LEU A 43 -9.24 16.02 10.61
N TYR A 44 -8.19 16.67 10.13
CA TYR A 44 -6.86 16.10 10.16
C TYR A 44 -5.82 17.06 10.74
N CYS A 45 -4.67 16.50 11.10
CA CYS A 45 -3.50 17.22 11.53
C CYS A 45 -3.74 18.02 12.83
N ILE A 46 -2.70 18.70 13.31
CA ILE A 46 -2.81 19.63 14.44
C ILE A 46 -3.68 20.86 14.10
N CYS A 47 -3.87 21.17 12.82
CA CYS A 47 -4.68 22.30 12.37
C CYS A 47 -6.19 22.03 12.36
N LYS A 48 -6.62 20.76 12.47
CA LYS A 48 -8.04 20.35 12.47
C LYS A 48 -8.80 20.88 11.26
N ARG A 49 -8.17 20.73 10.09
CA ARG A 49 -8.73 21.15 8.80
C ARG A 49 -9.11 19.92 7.96
N PRO A 50 -10.12 20.04 7.07
CA PRO A 50 -10.51 18.95 6.19
C PRO A 50 -9.46 18.67 5.10
N TYR A 51 -9.62 17.55 4.40
CA TYR A 51 -8.78 17.21 3.25
C TYR A 51 -9.59 16.55 2.14
N PRO A 52 -9.51 17.02 0.88
CA PRO A 52 -8.88 18.28 0.46
C PRO A 52 -9.54 19.50 1.12
N ASP A 53 -8.75 20.52 1.46
CA ASP A 53 -9.27 21.73 2.09
C ASP A 53 -9.63 22.78 1.04
N PRO A 54 -10.91 23.17 0.89
CA PRO A 54 -11.32 24.14 -0.12
C PRO A 54 -10.81 25.56 0.15
N GLU A 55 -10.39 25.86 1.38
CA GLU A 55 -9.86 27.18 1.75
C GLU A 55 -8.32 27.21 1.78
N ASP A 56 -7.66 26.06 1.59
CA ASP A 56 -6.21 25.96 1.55
C ASP A 56 -5.74 25.81 0.11
N GLU A 57 -5.17 26.87 -0.44
CA GLU A 57 -4.65 26.89 -1.82
C GLU A 57 -3.33 26.11 -1.96
N ILE A 58 -2.71 25.70 -0.84
CA ILE A 58 -1.42 25.01 -0.86
C ILE A 58 -1.66 23.50 -0.84
N PRO A 59 -1.48 22.80 -1.97
CA PRO A 59 -1.56 21.35 -2.00
C PRO A 59 -0.43 20.78 -1.14
N ASP A 60 -0.79 19.95 -0.17
CA ASP A 60 0.15 19.29 0.73
C ASP A 60 -0.04 17.79 0.68
N GLU A 61 1.07 17.07 0.59
CA GLU A 61 1.07 15.64 0.87
C GLU A 61 0.89 15.45 2.37
N MET A 62 -0.11 14.65 2.74
CA MET A 62 -0.33 14.26 4.13
C MET A 62 0.40 12.96 4.43
N ILE A 63 1.00 12.88 5.62
CA ILE A 63 1.75 11.72 6.08
C ILE A 63 1.09 11.19 7.35
N GLN A 64 0.78 9.90 7.39
CA GLN A 64 0.19 9.25 8.56
C GLN A 64 1.25 8.98 9.64
N CYS A 65 0.94 9.32 10.89
CA CYS A 65 1.75 8.91 12.03
C CYS A 65 1.46 7.44 12.37
N ILE A 66 2.49 6.61 12.44
CA ILE A 66 2.31 5.17 12.73
C ILE A 66 1.86 4.89 14.17
N VAL A 67 1.95 5.85 15.09
CA VAL A 67 1.57 5.64 16.51
C VAL A 67 0.13 6.06 16.78
N CYS A 68 -0.27 7.27 16.38
CA CYS A 68 -1.62 7.78 16.63
C CYS A 68 -2.60 7.59 15.47
N GLU A 69 -2.11 7.12 14.31
CA GLU A 69 -2.90 6.88 13.10
C GLU A 69 -3.58 8.14 12.52
N ASP A 70 -3.19 9.32 13.01
CA ASP A 70 -3.60 10.64 12.52
C ASP A 70 -2.75 11.07 11.32
N TRP A 71 -3.32 11.89 10.45
CA TRP A 71 -2.71 12.40 9.22
C TRP A 71 -2.20 13.81 9.43
N PHE A 72 -0.98 14.09 8.97
CA PHE A 72 -0.35 15.39 9.18
C PHE A 72 0.08 16.00 7.85
N HIS A 73 -0.24 17.27 7.66
CA HIS A 73 0.36 18.10 6.63
C HIS A 73 1.88 18.16 6.82
N GLY A 74 2.66 17.98 5.76
CA GLY A 74 4.12 18.04 5.81
C GLY A 74 4.64 19.32 6.49
N ARG A 75 4.01 20.46 6.23
CA ARG A 75 4.37 21.77 6.82
C ARG A 75 4.11 21.89 8.33
N HIS A 76 3.27 21.03 8.91
CA HIS A 76 2.92 21.03 10.33
C HIS A 76 3.66 19.98 11.16
N LEU A 77 4.68 19.33 10.60
CA LEU A 77 5.49 18.31 11.29
C LEU A 77 6.66 18.89 12.10
N GLY A 78 6.90 20.19 12.02
CA GLY A 78 8.07 20.85 12.64
C GLY A 78 9.41 20.54 11.96
N ALA A 79 9.40 19.72 10.91
CA ALA A 79 10.54 19.42 10.05
C ALA A 79 10.05 19.29 8.60
N VAL A 80 10.92 19.55 7.63
CA VAL A 80 10.59 19.25 6.22
C VAL A 80 10.72 17.75 6.02
N PRO A 81 9.68 17.05 5.56
CA PRO A 81 9.79 15.64 5.21
C PRO A 81 10.94 15.40 4.22
N PRO A 82 11.72 14.32 4.37
CA PRO A 82 12.63 13.87 3.32
C PRO A 82 11.88 13.60 2.01
N GLU A 83 12.61 13.44 0.91
CA GLU A 83 12.00 13.13 -0.39
C GLU A 83 11.25 11.78 -0.33
N SER A 84 10.21 11.66 -1.15
CA SER A 84 9.38 10.47 -1.19
C SER A 84 10.23 9.26 -1.62
N GLY A 85 10.30 8.23 -0.77
CA GLY A 85 11.15 7.05 -0.95
C GLY A 85 12.34 6.94 0.02
N ASP A 86 12.78 8.06 0.62
CA ASP A 86 13.89 8.04 1.58
C ASP A 86 13.48 7.51 2.97
N PHE A 87 12.19 7.59 3.27
CA PHE A 87 11.60 7.10 4.51
C PHE A 87 10.40 6.20 4.22
N HIS A 88 10.07 5.35 5.18
CA HIS A 88 8.96 4.40 5.07
C HIS A 88 7.88 4.66 6.13
N GLU A 89 8.25 5.25 7.27
CA GLU A 89 7.33 5.49 8.36
C GLU A 89 7.62 6.82 9.05
N MET A 90 6.59 7.43 9.65
CA MET A 90 6.71 8.70 10.36
C MET A 90 6.08 8.58 11.74
N VAL A 91 6.74 9.14 12.75
CA VAL A 91 6.19 9.33 14.10
C VAL A 91 6.13 10.83 14.37
N CYS A 92 4.93 11.34 14.64
CA CYS A 92 4.70 12.77 14.85
C CYS A 92 5.36 13.26 16.15
N GLN A 93 5.52 14.58 16.29
CA GLN A 93 6.14 15.20 17.46
C GLN A 93 5.50 14.76 18.79
N ALA A 94 4.16 14.75 18.86
CA ALA A 94 3.43 14.36 20.06
C ALA A 94 3.70 12.89 20.43
N CYS A 95 3.72 12.00 19.45
CA CYS A 95 4.02 10.58 19.65
C CYS A 95 5.50 10.34 19.97
N MET A 96 6.44 11.10 19.41
CA MET A 96 7.85 11.05 19.83
C MET A 96 8.05 11.54 21.28
N SER A 97 7.19 12.46 21.73
CA SER A 97 7.15 12.91 23.12
C SER A 97 6.49 11.88 24.02
N HIS A 98 5.48 11.14 23.57
CA HIS A 98 4.92 10.05 24.36
C HIS A 98 5.89 8.86 24.43
N CYS A 99 6.40 8.43 23.28
CA CYS A 99 7.33 7.32 23.10
C CYS A 99 8.79 7.79 23.19
N HIS A 100 9.15 8.42 24.32
CA HIS A 100 10.47 9.04 24.51
C HIS A 100 11.66 8.11 24.24
N PHE A 101 11.50 6.79 24.41
CA PHE A 101 12.57 5.82 24.15
C PHE A 101 13.02 5.81 22.68
N LEU A 102 12.15 6.22 21.75
CA LEU A 102 12.46 6.28 20.33
C LEU A 102 13.59 7.25 20.02
N TRP A 103 13.81 8.29 20.83
CA TRP A 103 14.93 9.23 20.64
C TRP A 103 16.31 8.57 20.71
N ALA A 104 16.46 7.54 21.55
CA ALA A 104 17.70 6.78 21.63
C ALA A 104 18.01 6.09 20.28
N TYR A 105 16.99 5.59 19.59
CA TYR A 105 17.10 4.99 18.26
C TYR A 105 17.25 6.02 17.14
N ALA A 106 16.49 7.12 17.21
CA ALA A 106 16.44 8.15 16.18
C ALA A 106 17.83 8.75 15.92
N SER A 107 18.66 8.89 16.96
CA SER A 107 20.04 9.37 16.85
C SER A 107 20.91 8.62 15.82
N GLN A 108 20.62 7.34 15.57
CA GLN A 108 21.41 6.45 14.71
C GLN A 108 20.64 5.96 13.49
N LEU A 109 19.31 5.89 13.57
CA LEU A 109 18.48 5.24 12.57
C LEU A 109 17.56 6.19 11.80
N ALA A 110 17.25 7.37 12.34
CA ALA A 110 16.30 8.26 11.67
C ALA A 110 16.86 8.79 10.36
N VAL A 111 15.99 8.93 9.37
CA VAL A 111 16.31 9.60 8.11
C VAL A 111 16.51 11.08 8.41
N PRO A 112 17.62 11.71 7.99
CA PRO A 112 17.85 13.12 8.22
C PRO A 112 16.75 13.97 7.58
N ALA A 113 15.97 14.67 8.42
CA ALA A 113 15.03 15.67 7.92
C ALA A 113 15.76 16.97 7.60
N LEU A 114 15.35 17.65 6.51
CA LEU A 114 15.82 19.01 6.24
C LEU A 114 15.17 19.94 7.26
N THR A 115 15.98 20.57 8.11
CA THR A 115 15.47 21.56 9.06
C THR A 115 15.29 22.90 8.33
N LYS A 116 14.12 23.53 8.49
CA LYS A 116 13.92 24.93 8.06
C LYS A 116 14.87 25.80 8.89
N VAL A 117 15.97 26.23 8.30
CA VAL A 117 16.90 27.16 8.93
C VAL A 117 16.22 28.53 8.95
N ASN A 118 15.67 28.92 10.10
CA ASN A 118 15.63 30.33 10.49
C ASN A 118 16.90 30.56 11.30
N SER A 119 17.84 31.31 10.74
CA SER A 119 19.14 31.62 11.35
C SER A 119 18.98 32.25 12.74
N LEU A 120 19.66 31.69 13.75
CA LEU A 120 20.83 32.27 14.42
C LEU A 120 21.30 31.32 15.54
N GLU A 121 22.59 30.96 15.50
CA GLU A 121 23.45 30.42 16.58
C GLU A 121 23.18 28.99 17.08
N ASP A 122 23.96 28.01 16.63
CA ASP A 122 25.14 27.54 17.39
C ASP A 122 26.01 26.61 16.52
N GLU A 123 27.32 26.79 16.65
CA GLU A 123 28.40 26.22 15.85
C GLU A 123 28.84 24.83 16.33
N GLY A 124 29.45 24.09 15.40
CA GLY A 124 30.42 23.04 15.75
C GLY A 124 30.13 21.66 15.17
N ILE A 125 30.68 21.37 13.99
CA ILE A 125 31.65 20.28 13.78
C ILE A 125 32.31 20.50 12.41
N VAL A 126 33.60 20.80 12.45
CA VAL A 126 34.51 20.87 11.30
C VAL A 126 34.92 19.44 10.93
N LEU A 127 34.67 19.02 9.68
CA LEU A 127 35.40 17.91 9.06
C LEU A 127 35.99 18.37 7.74
N LYS A 128 37.33 18.40 7.73
CA LYS A 128 38.21 18.67 6.60
C LYS A 128 37.89 17.70 5.45
N VAL A 129 37.68 18.24 4.26
CA VAL A 129 37.76 17.50 3.01
C VAL A 129 39.15 17.74 2.44
N GLU A 130 39.93 16.67 2.29
CA GLU A 130 41.11 16.68 1.41
C GLU A 130 40.63 16.42 -0.02
N GLU A 131 40.90 17.39 -0.86
CA GLU A 131 40.63 17.43 -2.29
C GLU A 131 41.73 16.66 -3.03
N SER A 132 41.36 15.86 -4.03
CA SER A 132 42.28 15.42 -5.08
C SER A 132 41.58 15.49 -6.43
N GLU A 133 41.95 16.51 -7.22
CA GLU A 133 41.86 16.54 -8.68
C GLU A 133 42.77 15.43 -9.26
N GLU A 134 42.69 14.88 -10.47
CA GLU A 134 42.31 15.31 -11.83
C GLU A 134 41.88 14.01 -12.59
N GLN A 135 41.12 14.01 -13.69
CA GLN A 135 41.67 14.25 -15.04
C GLN A 135 40.54 14.46 -16.07
N LYS A 136 40.71 15.54 -16.83
CA LYS A 136 39.96 15.93 -18.02
C LYS A 136 40.31 15.05 -19.22
N LYS A 137 39.32 14.83 -20.10
CA LYS A 137 39.53 14.86 -21.57
C LYS A 137 38.28 15.43 -22.26
N GLU A 138 38.47 16.59 -22.89
CA GLU A 138 37.61 17.17 -23.92
C GLU A 138 37.60 16.27 -25.18
N ILE A 139 36.59 16.34 -26.07
CA ILE A 139 36.64 17.21 -27.26
C ILE A 139 35.24 17.32 -27.91
N LYS A 140 34.85 18.60 -28.09
CA LYS A 140 34.14 19.32 -29.17
C LYS A 140 32.72 18.97 -29.65
N ARG A 141 32.00 20.10 -29.81
CA ARG A 141 30.69 20.38 -30.39
C ARG A 141 30.76 20.54 -31.92
N GLU A 142 29.62 20.38 -32.59
CA GLU A 142 29.09 21.16 -33.73
C GLU A 142 27.69 20.56 -34.06
N SER A 143 26.56 21.21 -33.77
CA SER A 143 25.88 22.37 -34.40
C SER A 143 24.84 21.99 -35.46
N GLY A 144 23.59 22.47 -35.28
CA GLY A 144 22.64 22.84 -36.34
C GLY A 144 21.31 22.07 -36.36
N VAL A 145 20.17 22.73 -36.04
CA VAL A 145 19.11 23.23 -36.99
C VAL A 145 18.02 22.14 -37.17
N GLU A 146 16.69 22.27 -37.01
CA GLU A 146 15.66 23.34 -36.96
C GLU A 146 14.31 22.75 -36.45
N HIS A 147 13.43 23.59 -35.85
CA HIS A 147 11.94 23.66 -35.92
C HIS A 147 11.07 22.39 -35.63
N GLN A 148 9.86 22.40 -35.05
CA GLN A 148 8.87 23.43 -34.70
C GLN A 148 7.82 22.80 -33.75
N GLU A 149 7.46 23.54 -32.69
CA GLU A 149 6.11 23.83 -32.16
C GLU A 149 4.92 22.83 -32.16
N VAL A 150 4.34 22.66 -30.94
CA VAL A 150 2.91 22.84 -30.55
C VAL A 150 1.90 21.73 -31.01
N LYS A 151 0.99 21.13 -30.21
CA LYS A 151 0.12 21.60 -29.12
C LYS A 151 -0.48 20.41 -28.32
N GLU A 152 -1.00 20.78 -27.15
CA GLU A 152 -1.85 20.09 -26.16
C GLU A 152 -2.95 19.16 -26.69
N GLU A 153 -3.26 18.07 -25.97
CA GLU A 153 -4.66 17.68 -25.68
C GLU A 153 -4.81 17.01 -24.30
N LYS A 154 -5.82 17.50 -23.58
CA LYS A 154 -6.44 17.05 -22.32
C LYS A 154 -6.41 15.54 -22.05
N GLN A 155 -5.96 15.15 -20.86
CA GLN A 155 -6.44 13.91 -20.22
C GLN A 155 -7.64 14.22 -19.32
N MET A 156 -8.73 13.56 -19.66
CA MET A 156 -10.02 13.55 -18.98
C MET A 156 -9.96 12.66 -17.74
N GLU A 157 -10.57 13.15 -16.66
CA GLU A 157 -10.66 12.54 -15.35
C GLU A 157 -11.22 11.12 -15.38
N GLN A 158 -10.55 10.18 -14.71
CA GLN A 158 -11.13 8.88 -14.34
C GLN A 158 -11.66 8.96 -12.90
N PHE A 159 -12.97 9.09 -12.80
CA PHE A 159 -13.74 8.71 -11.62
C PHE A 159 -13.66 7.18 -11.44
N ASN A 160 -13.06 6.71 -10.35
CA ASN A 160 -13.15 5.31 -9.94
C ASN A 160 -14.03 5.22 -8.69
N GLU A 161 -15.29 4.80 -8.88
CA GLU A 161 -16.11 4.23 -7.81
C GLU A 161 -15.68 2.78 -7.53
N PRO A 162 -15.59 2.33 -6.27
CA PRO A 162 -15.34 0.92 -5.97
C PRO A 162 -16.66 0.14 -5.92
N SER A 163 -16.83 -0.78 -6.87
CA SER A 163 -17.90 -1.78 -6.83
C SER A 163 -17.47 -3.02 -6.03
N THR A 164 -18.35 -3.44 -5.12
CA THR A 164 -18.24 -4.62 -4.26
C THR A 164 -18.61 -5.91 -4.99
N SER A 165 -17.84 -7.00 -4.80
CA SER A 165 -18.31 -8.37 -5.06
C SER A 165 -18.27 -9.23 -3.79
N SER A 166 -19.44 -9.72 -3.39
CA SER A 166 -19.64 -10.92 -2.55
C SER A 166 -19.16 -12.16 -3.34
N GLY A 167 -18.71 -13.30 -2.82
CA GLY A 167 -18.60 -13.87 -1.48
C GLY A 167 -18.66 -15.41 -1.63
N SER A 168 -17.91 -16.18 -0.84
CA SER A 168 -18.26 -17.56 -0.45
C SER A 168 -17.40 -18.05 0.72
N ASP A 169 -18.04 -18.88 1.55
CA ASP A 169 -17.67 -19.28 2.92
C ASP A 169 -16.46 -20.24 3.04
N PHE A 170 -15.63 -20.06 4.07
CA PHE A 170 -15.23 -21.16 4.96
C PHE A 170 -14.83 -20.65 6.36
N LEU A 171 -15.30 -21.38 7.38
CA LEU A 171 -15.20 -21.06 8.80
C LEU A 171 -13.89 -21.54 9.45
N HIS A 172 -13.54 -20.84 10.55
CA HIS A 172 -12.74 -21.25 11.73
C HIS A 172 -11.22 -20.91 11.84
N VAL A 173 -10.96 -20.04 12.83
CA VAL A 173 -9.92 -20.09 13.90
C VAL A 173 -8.55 -19.46 13.65
N HIS A 174 -8.35 -18.36 14.40
CA HIS A 174 -7.12 -17.91 15.09
C HIS A 174 -5.79 -18.58 14.64
N GLY A 175 -5.19 -18.05 13.58
CA GLY A 175 -3.87 -18.48 13.11
C GLY A 175 -2.81 -17.45 13.47
N TYR A 176 -2.10 -17.68 14.57
CA TYR A 176 -0.79 -17.09 14.80
C TYR A 176 0.13 -17.47 13.61
N CYS A 177 0.77 -16.49 12.98
CA CYS A 177 1.75 -16.73 11.94
C CYS A 177 3.00 -17.35 12.58
N SER A 178 3.08 -18.68 12.54
CA SER A 178 4.25 -19.44 12.97
C SER A 178 4.53 -20.52 11.95
N THR A 179 5.34 -20.18 10.94
CA THR A 179 6.07 -21.18 10.15
C THR A 179 7.33 -20.55 9.58
N PHE A 180 8.45 -20.70 10.28
CA PHE A 180 9.74 -21.18 9.76
C PHE A 180 10.76 -21.18 10.91
N LEU A 181 10.65 -22.15 11.81
CA LEU A 181 11.78 -22.54 12.66
C LEU A 181 11.99 -24.05 12.52
N GLN A 182 13.06 -24.37 11.81
CA GLN A 182 13.56 -25.71 11.66
C GLN A 182 14.20 -26.17 12.98
N LYS A 183 13.72 -27.30 13.49
CA LYS A 183 14.13 -27.91 14.77
C LYS A 183 15.60 -28.36 14.74
N CYS A 184 16.34 -28.04 15.80
CA CYS A 184 17.51 -28.82 16.26
C CYS A 184 17.37 -29.11 17.77
N PRO A 185 17.95 -30.22 18.27
CA PRO A 185 17.49 -30.88 19.49
C PRO A 185 17.93 -30.20 20.79
N VAL A 186 17.10 -30.36 21.82
CA VAL A 186 17.33 -29.91 23.19
C VAL A 186 18.35 -30.80 23.87
N GLU A 187 19.49 -30.25 24.27
CA GLU A 187 20.27 -30.75 25.40
C GLU A 187 20.17 -29.78 26.56
N THR A 188 19.68 -30.31 27.68
CA THR A 188 19.57 -29.64 28.97
C THR A 188 20.93 -29.30 29.56
N ALA A 189 21.19 -28.02 29.80
CA ALA A 189 22.16 -27.56 30.78
C ALA A 189 21.57 -26.41 31.59
N LYS A 190 21.52 -26.59 32.92
CA LYS A 190 21.18 -25.57 33.91
C LYS A 190 22.38 -24.62 34.06
N THR A 191 22.17 -23.32 33.87
CA THR A 191 23.11 -22.27 34.31
C THR A 191 22.36 -20.96 34.61
N ALA A 192 22.92 -20.16 35.52
CA ALA A 192 22.38 -18.99 36.21
C ALA A 192 21.92 -17.82 35.29
N PRO A 193 21.21 -16.78 35.80
CA PRO A 193 20.64 -15.74 34.94
C PRO A 193 21.76 -14.87 34.38
N GLU A 194 22.10 -15.08 33.12
CA GLU A 194 22.94 -14.16 32.36
C GLU A 194 22.26 -12.80 32.33
N SER A 195 22.96 -11.75 32.76
CA SER A 195 22.44 -10.39 32.71
C SER A 195 22.08 -10.06 31.27
N SER A 196 20.78 -10.00 30.95
CA SER A 196 20.30 -9.73 29.62
C SER A 196 20.72 -8.33 29.19
N PHE A 197 21.62 -8.25 28.21
CA PHE A 197 22.09 -6.99 27.68
C PHE A 197 20.93 -6.26 26.98
N CYS A 198 20.54 -5.09 27.51
CA CYS A 198 19.47 -4.29 26.93
C CYS A 198 20.05 -3.24 25.98
N LYS A 199 19.87 -3.45 24.68
CA LYS A 199 20.30 -2.52 23.63
C LYS A 199 19.72 -1.11 23.82
N LEU A 200 18.46 -0.98 24.27
CA LEU A 200 17.88 0.34 24.54
C LEU A 200 18.65 1.08 25.63
N LYS A 201 18.98 0.40 26.73
CA LYS A 201 19.76 0.99 27.84
C LYS A 201 21.17 1.39 27.38
N GLU A 202 21.80 0.58 26.51
CA GLU A 202 23.09 0.94 25.89
C GLU A 202 22.96 2.22 25.05
N LEU A 203 21.94 2.32 24.19
CA LEU A 203 21.72 3.50 23.36
C LEU A 203 21.39 4.74 24.19
N GLN A 204 20.64 4.59 25.27
CA GLN A 204 20.31 5.69 26.18
C GLN A 204 21.51 6.23 26.95
N SER A 205 22.58 5.45 27.10
CA SER A 205 23.82 5.91 27.73
C SER A 205 24.59 6.92 26.87
N LYS A 206 24.29 6.97 25.57
CA LYS A 206 24.86 7.94 24.62
C LYS A 206 24.04 9.23 24.66
N GLN A 207 24.68 10.36 24.43
CA GLN A 207 23.97 11.64 24.32
C GLN A 207 23.18 11.66 23.00
N PHE A 208 21.89 12.00 23.08
CA PHE A 208 21.02 12.18 21.92
C PHE A 208 20.23 13.47 22.05
N LEU A 209 19.95 14.10 20.92
CA LEU A 209 19.16 15.33 20.85
C LEU A 209 17.69 14.97 20.66
N LYS A 210 16.85 15.44 21.57
CA LYS A 210 15.39 15.43 21.38
C LYS A 210 15.03 16.62 20.51
N LYS A 211 14.62 16.37 19.28
CA LYS A 211 14.11 17.42 18.40
C LYS A 211 12.60 17.55 18.66
N GLY A 212 12.10 18.77 18.86
CA GLY A 212 10.66 19.01 19.03
C GLY A 212 9.88 18.86 17.72
N THR A 213 10.15 17.81 16.94
CA THR A 213 9.68 17.63 15.56
C THR A 213 9.25 16.19 15.32
N ALA A 214 8.56 15.94 14.20
CA ALA A 214 8.36 14.58 13.72
C ALA A 214 9.69 13.89 13.38
N THR A 215 9.69 12.56 13.40
CA THR A 215 10.83 11.72 13.04
C THR A 215 10.44 10.75 11.94
N PHE A 216 11.31 10.60 10.95
CA PHE A 216 11.12 9.75 9.78
C PHE A 216 12.06 8.54 9.88
N TRP A 217 11.53 7.36 9.58
CA TRP A 217 12.22 6.10 9.80
C TRP A 217 12.43 5.35 8.47
N PRO A 218 13.62 4.74 8.27
CA PRO A 218 13.90 3.95 7.08
C PRO A 218 13.22 2.58 7.16
N LEU A 219 13.24 1.85 6.05
CA LEU A 219 12.78 0.46 6.02
C LEU A 219 13.49 -0.40 7.08
N ASN A 220 12.77 -1.35 7.67
CA ASN A 220 13.28 -2.32 8.64
C ASN A 220 13.84 -1.73 9.95
N TRP A 221 13.57 -0.47 10.28
CA TRP A 221 14.01 0.11 11.55
C TRP A 221 13.43 -0.63 12.78
N ARG A 222 12.22 -1.20 12.65
CA ARG A 222 11.57 -2.03 13.67
C ARG A 222 12.45 -3.19 14.14
N SER A 223 13.16 -3.85 13.22
CA SER A 223 14.11 -4.95 13.52
C SER A 223 15.26 -4.54 14.45
N LYS A 224 15.50 -3.23 14.59
CA LYS A 224 16.57 -2.68 15.43
C LYS A 224 16.11 -2.37 16.86
N LEU A 225 14.80 -2.43 17.14
CA LEU A 225 14.26 -2.23 18.48
C LEU A 225 14.70 -3.36 19.42
N CYS A 226 14.91 -3.02 20.69
CA CYS A 226 15.27 -4.01 21.69
C CYS A 226 14.02 -4.79 22.10
N THR A 227 14.14 -6.11 22.18
CA THR A 227 13.06 -7.04 22.53
C THR A 227 13.32 -7.79 23.85
N CYS A 228 14.18 -7.25 24.72
CA CYS A 228 14.33 -7.79 26.07
C CYS A 228 13.05 -7.60 26.89
N GLU A 229 12.91 -8.37 27.97
CA GLU A 229 11.70 -8.39 28.82
C GLU A 229 11.30 -6.98 29.32
N ASP A 230 12.28 -6.20 29.79
CA ASP A 230 12.05 -4.81 30.22
C ASP A 230 11.48 -3.93 29.10
N CYS A 231 12.01 -4.06 27.87
CA CYS A 231 11.56 -3.25 26.73
C CYS A 231 10.18 -3.67 26.26
N LEU A 232 9.91 -4.98 26.18
CA LEU A 232 8.59 -5.51 25.81
C LEU A 232 7.51 -5.08 26.81
N LYS A 233 7.84 -5.10 28.11
CA LYS A 233 6.96 -4.58 29.16
C LYS A 233 6.68 -3.09 28.96
N MET A 234 7.73 -2.28 28.76
CA MET A 234 7.59 -0.84 28.49
C MET A 234 6.74 -0.57 27.23
N TYR A 235 6.95 -1.31 26.13
CA TYR A 235 6.14 -1.12 24.91
C TYR A 235 4.67 -1.47 25.15
N SER A 236 4.40 -2.48 25.99
CA SER A 236 3.05 -2.87 26.36
C SER A 236 2.37 -1.80 27.21
N GLU A 237 3.08 -1.23 28.20
CA GLU A 237 2.59 -0.15 29.06
C GLU A 237 2.29 1.14 28.27
N LEU A 238 3.05 1.41 27.21
CA LEU A 238 2.83 2.53 26.29
C LEU A 238 1.84 2.23 25.15
N GLU A 239 1.23 1.03 25.12
CA GLU A 239 0.34 0.56 24.04
C GLU A 239 0.97 0.57 22.63
N VAL A 240 2.30 0.41 22.53
CA VAL A 240 3.07 0.43 21.27
C VAL A 240 3.83 -0.87 20.98
N GLN A 241 3.38 -2.00 21.54
CA GLN A 241 3.99 -3.31 21.29
C GLN A 241 4.04 -3.69 19.80
N PHE A 242 3.10 -3.18 18.99
CA PHE A 242 3.09 -3.38 17.53
C PHE A 242 4.34 -2.84 16.83
N LEU A 243 5.10 -1.93 17.45
CA LEU A 243 6.33 -1.41 16.84
C LEU A 243 7.39 -2.49 16.59
N THR A 244 7.31 -3.64 17.27
CA THR A 244 8.22 -4.78 17.02
C THR A 244 7.68 -5.77 15.97
N ASP A 245 6.46 -5.57 15.48
CA ASP A 245 5.85 -6.45 14.48
C ASP A 245 6.16 -5.94 13.05
N GLU A 246 6.88 -6.73 12.27
CA GLU A 246 7.23 -6.39 10.88
C GLU A 246 6.03 -6.55 9.93
N CYS A 247 5.04 -7.36 10.30
CA CYS A 247 3.80 -7.53 9.55
C CYS A 247 2.82 -6.36 9.73
N ASP A 248 3.11 -5.45 10.65
CA ASP A 248 2.29 -4.25 10.94
C ASP A 248 2.72 -3.02 10.12
N THR A 249 3.62 -3.19 9.13
CA THR A 249 3.98 -2.14 8.17
C THR A 249 2.90 -1.98 7.07
N VAL A 250 2.70 -0.76 6.55
CA VAL A 250 1.85 -0.55 5.35
C VAL A 250 2.32 -1.45 4.20
N LEU A 251 3.63 -1.53 3.99
CA LEU A 251 4.24 -2.37 2.97
C LEU A 251 3.88 -3.86 3.13
N ALA A 252 3.91 -4.41 4.34
CA ALA A 252 3.52 -5.80 4.57
C ALA A 252 2.04 -6.05 4.24
N TYR A 253 1.16 -5.10 4.56
CA TYR A 253 -0.25 -5.19 4.20
C TYR A 253 -0.49 -5.08 2.69
N GLU A 254 0.20 -4.17 2.02
CA GLU A 254 0.11 -4.02 0.56
C GLU A 254 0.60 -5.28 -0.15
N ASN A 255 1.76 -5.82 0.26
CA ASN A 255 2.29 -7.09 -0.24
C ASN A 255 1.33 -8.27 0.00
N LYS A 256 0.68 -8.32 1.17
CA LYS A 256 -0.32 -9.34 1.46
C LYS A 256 -1.53 -9.22 0.53
N GLY A 257 -2.04 -8.00 0.33
CA GLY A 257 -3.15 -7.75 -0.60
C GLY A 257 -2.81 -8.16 -2.03
N THR A 258 -1.58 -7.90 -2.49
CA THR A 258 -1.12 -8.33 -3.81
C THR A 258 -0.95 -9.85 -3.90
N SER A 259 -0.36 -10.49 -2.89
CA SER A 259 -0.19 -11.95 -2.86
C SER A 259 -1.53 -12.69 -2.80
N ASP A 260 -2.50 -12.19 -2.05
CA ASP A 260 -3.85 -12.77 -1.97
C ASP A 260 -4.58 -12.59 -3.31
N GLN A 261 -4.45 -11.42 -3.94
CA GLN A 261 -4.94 -11.21 -5.31
C GLN A 261 -4.24 -12.11 -6.31
N GLU A 262 -2.93 -12.32 -6.24
CA GLU A 262 -2.21 -13.22 -7.15
C GLU A 262 -2.62 -14.69 -6.96
N ALA A 263 -2.89 -15.11 -5.72
CA ALA A 263 -3.41 -16.44 -5.41
C ALA A 263 -4.85 -16.63 -5.94
N GLU A 264 -5.67 -15.58 -5.90
CA GLU A 264 -7.04 -15.54 -6.45
C GLU A 264 -7.05 -15.33 -7.98
N ARG A 265 -5.99 -14.74 -8.54
CA ARG A 265 -5.72 -14.50 -9.97
C ARG A 265 -5.04 -15.70 -10.65
N ARG A 266 -5.14 -16.90 -10.09
CA ARG A 266 -5.18 -18.09 -10.95
C ARG A 266 -6.46 -17.99 -11.77
N ASP A 267 -6.34 -17.33 -12.90
CA ASP A 267 -7.45 -17.06 -13.80
C ASP A 267 -8.12 -18.40 -14.13
N PRO A 268 -9.38 -18.63 -13.70
CA PRO A 268 -10.08 -19.87 -13.98
C PRO A 268 -10.14 -20.17 -15.49
N LEU A 269 -10.09 -19.13 -16.34
CA LEU A 269 -9.96 -19.27 -17.78
C LEU A 269 -8.60 -19.85 -18.17
N MET A 270 -7.50 -19.40 -17.58
CA MET A 270 -6.15 -19.91 -17.86
C MET A 270 -5.95 -21.31 -17.29
N ASP A 271 -6.50 -21.61 -16.10
CA ASP A 271 -6.51 -22.96 -15.54
C ASP A 271 -7.33 -23.92 -16.42
N THR A 272 -8.49 -23.46 -16.93
CA THR A 272 -9.33 -24.23 -17.86
C THR A 272 -8.65 -24.42 -19.21
N LEU A 273 -8.06 -23.38 -19.79
CA LEU A 273 -7.30 -23.46 -21.03
C LEU A 273 -6.14 -24.46 -20.86
N ASN A 274 -5.35 -24.34 -19.80
CA ASN A 274 -4.24 -25.25 -19.54
C ASN A 274 -4.68 -26.71 -19.29
N SER A 275 -5.91 -26.92 -18.83
CA SER A 275 -6.50 -28.27 -18.65
C SER A 275 -7.00 -28.92 -19.95
N MET A 276 -7.29 -28.12 -20.99
CA MET A 276 -7.71 -28.60 -22.30
C MET A 276 -6.53 -29.12 -23.11
N ASN A 277 -6.77 -30.01 -24.08
CA ASN A 277 -5.70 -30.39 -25.00
C ASN A 277 -5.35 -29.23 -25.95
N ARG A 278 -4.13 -29.23 -26.49
CA ARG A 278 -3.63 -28.11 -27.32
C ARG A 278 -4.50 -27.80 -28.54
N VAL A 279 -5.20 -28.79 -29.10
CA VAL A 279 -6.11 -28.57 -30.25
C VAL A 279 -7.35 -27.81 -29.80
N GLN A 280 -7.98 -28.24 -28.71
CA GLN A 280 -9.15 -27.58 -28.11
C GLN A 280 -8.82 -26.16 -27.63
N GLN A 281 -7.64 -25.95 -27.06
CA GLN A 281 -7.17 -24.63 -26.66
C GLN A 281 -7.09 -23.67 -27.84
N VAL A 282 -6.47 -24.10 -28.94
CA VAL A 282 -6.32 -23.28 -30.15
C VAL A 282 -7.68 -22.98 -30.77
N GLU A 283 -8.57 -23.98 -30.87
CA GLU A 283 -9.93 -23.79 -31.37
C GLU A 283 -10.71 -22.78 -30.52
N LEU A 284 -10.66 -22.90 -29.19
CA LEU A 284 -11.35 -21.97 -28.29
C LEU A 284 -10.82 -20.54 -28.42
N ILE A 285 -9.49 -20.37 -28.50
CA ILE A 285 -8.85 -19.06 -28.67
C ILE A 285 -9.22 -18.44 -30.02
N CYS A 286 -9.20 -19.22 -31.10
CA CYS A 286 -9.61 -18.76 -32.42
C CYS A 286 -11.08 -18.32 -32.43
N GLU A 287 -11.98 -19.14 -31.91
CA GLU A 287 -13.42 -18.85 -31.85
C GLU A 287 -13.73 -17.63 -30.96
N TYR A 288 -13.00 -17.46 -29.87
CA TYR A 288 -13.10 -16.28 -29.01
C TYR A 288 -12.65 -15.01 -29.74
N ASN A 289 -11.52 -15.06 -30.44
CA ASN A 289 -11.01 -13.92 -31.19
C ASN A 289 -11.93 -13.55 -32.36
N ASP A 290 -12.51 -14.55 -33.04
CA ASP A 290 -13.52 -14.34 -34.07
C ASP A 290 -14.77 -13.67 -33.51
N LEU A 291 -15.30 -14.17 -32.39
CA LEU A 291 -16.43 -13.56 -31.70
C LEU A 291 -16.14 -12.12 -31.29
N LYS A 292 -14.98 -11.89 -30.67
CA LYS A 292 -14.54 -10.57 -30.20
C LYS A 292 -14.46 -9.58 -31.36
N THR A 293 -13.84 -9.99 -32.47
CA THR A 293 -13.68 -9.13 -33.64
C THR A 293 -15.03 -8.80 -34.25
N GLU A 294 -15.88 -9.80 -34.50
CA GLU A 294 -17.20 -9.57 -35.11
C GLU A 294 -18.13 -8.75 -34.20
N LEU A 295 -18.10 -8.97 -32.88
CA LEU A 295 -18.89 -8.19 -31.93
C LEU A 295 -18.41 -6.74 -31.87
N THR A 296 -17.09 -6.53 -31.87
CA THR A 296 -16.50 -5.17 -31.87
C THR A 296 -16.89 -4.41 -33.13
N ASP A 297 -16.82 -5.05 -34.30
CA ASP A 297 -17.19 -4.43 -35.57
C ASP A 297 -18.71 -4.19 -35.68
N TYR A 298 -19.53 -5.08 -35.11
CA TYR A 298 -20.98 -4.88 -35.02
C TYR A 298 -21.32 -3.66 -34.16
N LEU A 299 -20.73 -3.56 -32.97
CA LEU A 299 -20.97 -2.45 -32.03
C LEU A 299 -20.41 -1.11 -32.52
N ARG A 300 -19.32 -1.11 -33.30
CA ARG A 300 -18.73 0.11 -33.88
C ARG A 300 -19.73 0.92 -34.70
N ARG A 301 -20.64 0.24 -35.42
CA ARG A 301 -21.67 0.91 -36.23
C ARG A 301 -22.60 1.80 -35.41
N PHE A 302 -22.94 1.37 -34.20
CA PHE A 302 -23.77 2.15 -33.28
C PHE A 302 -23.02 3.37 -32.72
N ALA A 303 -21.71 3.22 -32.48
CA ALA A 303 -20.85 4.33 -32.08
C ALA A 303 -20.73 5.38 -33.20
N ASP A 304 -20.56 4.94 -34.45
CA ASP A 304 -20.45 5.81 -35.63
C ASP A 304 -21.77 6.54 -35.94
N GLU A 305 -22.91 5.87 -35.75
CA GLU A 305 -24.26 6.41 -35.99
C GLU A 305 -24.82 7.20 -34.79
N GLY A 306 -24.14 7.19 -33.63
CA GLY A 306 -24.59 7.85 -32.41
C GLY A 306 -25.86 7.23 -31.81
N THR A 307 -26.12 5.95 -32.08
CA THR A 307 -27.32 5.23 -31.64
C THR A 307 -27.05 4.40 -30.38
N VAL A 308 -28.04 4.34 -29.48
CA VAL A 308 -27.94 3.54 -28.24
C VAL A 308 -28.21 2.07 -28.55
N VAL A 309 -27.28 1.20 -28.18
CA VAL A 309 -27.39 -0.26 -28.30
C VAL A 309 -28.49 -0.79 -27.37
N LYS A 310 -29.44 -1.56 -27.92
CA LYS A 310 -30.52 -2.19 -27.17
C LYS A 310 -30.27 -3.70 -27.01
N ARG A 311 -31.09 -4.34 -26.17
CA ARG A 311 -31.00 -5.79 -25.92
C ARG A 311 -31.24 -6.59 -27.20
N GLU A 312 -32.19 -6.15 -28.02
CA GLU A 312 -32.60 -6.82 -29.24
C GLU A 312 -31.46 -6.86 -30.26
N ASP A 313 -30.62 -5.82 -30.31
CA ASP A 313 -29.47 -5.72 -31.21
C ASP A 313 -28.40 -6.78 -30.87
N ILE A 314 -28.13 -6.95 -29.57
CA ILE A 314 -27.19 -7.98 -29.08
C ILE A 314 -27.75 -9.39 -29.36
N GLN A 315 -29.05 -9.59 -29.14
CA GLN A 315 -29.70 -10.88 -29.40
C GLN A 315 -29.65 -11.24 -30.90
N HIS A 316 -29.95 -10.28 -31.76
CA HIS A 316 -29.86 -10.43 -33.21
C HIS A 316 -28.43 -10.76 -33.67
N PHE A 317 -27.41 -10.09 -33.10
CA PHE A 317 -26.01 -10.42 -33.38
C PHE A 317 -25.68 -11.88 -33.08
N PHE A 318 -26.06 -12.40 -31.90
CA PHE A 318 -25.76 -13.78 -31.53
C PHE A 318 -26.52 -14.80 -32.37
N GLU A 319 -27.77 -14.50 -32.75
CA GLU A 319 -28.56 -15.35 -33.67
C GLU A 319 -27.90 -15.43 -35.06
N GLU A 320 -27.47 -14.29 -35.60
CA GLU A 320 -26.71 -14.24 -36.86
C GLU A 320 -25.37 -14.98 -36.75
N PHE A 321 -24.61 -14.70 -35.70
CA PHE A 321 -23.29 -15.27 -35.48
C PHE A 321 -23.34 -16.80 -35.38
N GLN A 322 -24.31 -17.35 -34.63
CA GLN A 322 -24.54 -18.79 -34.57
C GLN A 322 -24.97 -19.38 -35.92
N SER A 323 -25.79 -18.66 -36.69
CA SER A 323 -26.20 -19.11 -38.02
C SER A 323 -25.01 -19.17 -39.01
N ARG A 324 -24.10 -18.19 -38.96
CA ARG A 324 -22.87 -18.15 -39.75
C ARG A 324 -21.93 -19.29 -39.35
N LYS A 325 -21.76 -19.53 -38.05
CA LYS A 325 -20.93 -20.62 -37.51
C LYS A 325 -21.45 -22.01 -37.94
N ARG A 326 -22.77 -22.25 -37.84
CA ARG A 326 -23.40 -23.51 -38.31
C ARG A 326 -23.19 -23.76 -39.80
N ARG A 327 -23.17 -22.71 -40.63
CA ARG A 327 -22.90 -22.84 -42.08
C ARG A 327 -21.44 -23.17 -42.38
N ARG A 328 -20.48 -22.70 -41.58
CA ARG A 328 -19.06 -23.01 -41.73
C ARG A 328 -18.75 -24.47 -41.35
N THR A 329 -19.31 -24.98 -40.25
CA THR A 329 -19.09 -26.36 -39.81
C THR A 329 -19.76 -27.41 -40.70
N ASN A 330 -20.90 -27.12 -41.31
CA ASN A 330 -21.61 -28.05 -42.19
C ASN A 330 -20.94 -28.25 -43.57
N ARG A 331 -19.92 -27.46 -43.91
CA ARG A 331 -19.19 -27.55 -45.18
C ARG A 331 -18.01 -28.53 -45.14
N MET A 332 -17.68 -29.08 -43.97
CA MET A 332 -16.60 -30.05 -43.74
C MET A 332 -17.14 -31.48 -43.54
N GLN A 333 -17.88 -32.00 -44.53
CA GLN A 333 -18.08 -33.44 -44.68
C GLN A 333 -17.30 -33.90 -45.91
N TYR A 334 -16.02 -34.24 -45.70
CA TYR A 334 -15.25 -34.95 -46.72
C TYR A 334 -15.66 -36.43 -46.69
N TYR A 335 -16.39 -36.86 -47.71
CA TYR A 335 -16.54 -38.28 -48.03
C TYR A 335 -15.19 -38.78 -48.57
N CYS A 336 -14.54 -39.72 -47.87
CA CYS A 336 -13.48 -40.52 -48.49
C CYS A 336 -14.13 -41.59 -49.38
N SER A 337 -13.78 -41.60 -50.66
CA SER A 337 -13.98 -42.74 -51.57
C SER A 337 -12.69 -43.55 -51.66
#